data_AF-A0AAX4J9K7-F1
#
_entry.id   AF-A0AAX4J9K7-F1
#
_cell.length_a   1.000
_cell.length_b   1.000
_cell.length_c   1.000
_cell.angle_alpha   90.00
_cell.angle_beta   90.00
_cell.angle_gamma   90.00
#
_symmetry.space_group_name_H-M   'P 1'
#
loop_
_entity.id
_entity.type
_entity.pdbx_description
1 polymer ?
#
loop_
_entity_poly.entity_id
_entity_poly.type
_entity_poly.pdbx_seq_one_letter_code
_entity_poly.pdbx_strand_id
1 'polypeptide(L)'
;MAIIMRKQLYSEAIIGLLKLKKEDKRPPNRNKKTRVQNYVLRAIFNRVKYPTTDVKSDIGVLLNLSLKSINVWFQNERQTVKCDKSDRNRSADISSQTILELYYRAIEIYS
;
A
#
# COMPACT_ATOMS: atom_id res chain seq x y z
N MET A 1 -20.61 3.45 -15.21
CA MET A 1 -19.65 4.59 -15.20
C MET A 1 -19.79 5.47 -13.95
N ALA A 2 -20.93 6.11 -13.69
CA ALA A 2 -21.09 7.05 -12.56
C ALA A 2 -20.79 6.48 -11.17
N ILE A 3 -21.20 5.23 -10.88
CA ILE A 3 -20.96 4.58 -9.57
C ILE A 3 -19.46 4.32 -9.35
N ILE A 4 -18.74 3.87 -10.38
CA ILE A 4 -17.30 3.60 -10.32
C ILE A 4 -16.53 4.89 -10.06
N MET A 5 -16.87 5.96 -10.78
CA MET A 5 -16.27 7.28 -10.60
C MET A 5 -16.49 7.83 -9.19
N ARG A 6 -17.70 7.63 -8.62
CA ARG A 6 -17.96 8.01 -7.23
C ARG A 6 -17.08 7.25 -6.24
N LYS A 7 -16.95 5.93 -6.38
CA LYS A 7 -16.08 5.11 -5.50
C LYS A 7 -14.62 5.55 -5.56
N GLN A 8 -14.11 5.80 -6.77
CA GLN A 8 -12.76 6.29 -6.98
C GLN A 8 -12.56 7.65 -6.28
N LEU A 9 -13.47 8.60 -6.50
CA LEU A 9 -13.39 9.93 -5.86
C LEU A 9 -13.39 9.84 -4.33
N TYR A 10 -14.27 9.04 -3.73
CA TYR A 10 -14.29 8.87 -2.28
C TYR A 10 -13.00 8.22 -1.76
N SER A 11 -12.44 7.26 -2.49
CA SER A 11 -11.19 6.61 -2.10
C SER A 11 -10.02 7.60 -2.07
N GLU A 12 -9.92 8.46 -3.08
CA GLU A 12 -8.89 9.50 -3.16
C GLU A 12 -9.06 10.54 -2.05
N ALA A 13 -10.29 10.98 -1.80
CA ALA A 13 -10.60 11.89 -0.71
C ALA A 13 -10.22 11.31 0.65
N ILE A 14 -10.53 10.03 0.91
CA ILE A 14 -10.14 9.34 2.15
C ILE A 14 -8.63 9.32 2.31
N ILE A 15 -7.88 8.90 1.28
CA ILE A 15 -6.41 8.88 1.34
C ILE A 15 -5.84 10.29 1.52
N GLY A 16 -6.39 11.29 0.84
CA GLY A 16 -6.00 12.70 0.98
C GLY A 16 -6.20 13.22 2.40
N LEU A 17 -7.38 12.99 2.99
CA LEU A 17 -7.67 13.37 4.37
C LEU A 17 -6.75 12.64 5.37
N LEU A 18 -6.44 11.36 5.14
CA LEU A 18 -5.51 10.61 5.98
C LEU A 18 -4.07 11.14 5.88
N LYS A 19 -3.63 11.58 4.69
CA LYS A 19 -2.34 12.26 4.50
C LYS A 19 -2.27 13.55 5.30
N LEU A 20 -3.34 14.35 5.27
CA LEU A 20 -3.43 15.61 6.02
C LEU A 20 -3.47 15.39 7.54
N LYS A 21 -4.19 14.36 8.00
CA LYS A 21 -4.31 14.03 9.43
C LYS A 21 -2.99 13.52 10.03
N LYS A 22 -2.02 13.10 9.22
CA LYS A 22 -0.78 12.51 9.70
C LYS A 22 0.05 13.59 10.42
N GLU A 23 -0.22 13.79 11.71
CA GLU A 23 0.65 14.51 12.62
C GLU A 23 2.08 13.93 12.47
N ASP A 24 3.12 14.76 12.66
CA ASP A 24 4.56 14.40 12.58
C ASP A 24 5.02 13.29 13.55
N LYS A 25 4.08 12.53 14.10
CA LYS A 25 4.28 11.28 14.79
C LYS A 25 4.95 10.30 13.83
N ARG A 26 6.26 10.16 14.01
CA ARG A 26 7.06 9.09 13.41
C ARG A 26 6.29 7.77 13.63
N PRO A 27 5.95 7.03 12.56
CA PRO A 27 5.23 5.78 12.72
C PRO A 27 6.04 4.87 13.66
N PRO A 28 5.37 4.16 14.57
CA PRO A 28 6.05 3.40 15.60
C PRO A 28 7.04 2.44 14.94
N ASN A 29 8.25 2.33 15.51
CA ASN A 29 9.27 1.42 15.03
C ASN A 29 8.86 -0.03 15.35
N ARG A 30 7.88 -0.55 14.61
CA ARG A 30 7.39 -1.91 14.74
C ARG A 30 8.33 -2.81 13.96
N ASN A 31 9.24 -3.47 14.68
CA ASN A 31 10.12 -4.51 14.12
C ASN A 31 9.32 -5.64 13.44
N LYS A 32 8.05 -5.85 13.81
CA LYS A 32 7.16 -6.86 13.21
C LYS A 32 5.88 -6.23 12.66
N LYS A 33 5.58 -6.51 11.39
CA LYS A 33 4.32 -6.12 10.72
C LYS A 33 3.17 -7.02 11.17
N THR A 34 1.97 -6.47 11.31
CA THR A 34 0.76 -7.22 11.69
C THR A 34 0.29 -8.15 10.55
N ARG A 35 -0.65 -9.07 10.85
CA ARG A 35 -1.24 -9.96 9.83
C ARG A 35 -1.92 -9.17 8.72
N VAL A 36 -2.74 -8.18 9.09
CA VAL A 36 -3.38 -7.23 8.18
C VAL A 36 -2.36 -6.51 7.30
N GLN A 37 -1.30 -5.93 7.90
CA GLN A 37 -0.26 -5.23 7.16
C GLN A 37 0.45 -6.14 6.14
N ASN A 38 0.83 -7.36 6.53
CA ASN A 38 1.49 -8.30 5.63
C ASN A 38 0.57 -8.77 4.50
N TYR A 39 -0.71 -9.01 4.80
CA TYR A 39 -1.69 -9.40 3.79
C TYR A 39 -1.83 -8.33 2.71
N VAL A 40 -2.05 -7.08 3.11
CA VAL A 40 -2.22 -5.97 2.16
C VAL A 40 -0.97 -5.79 1.31
N LEU A 41 0.22 -5.79 1.93
CA LEU A 41 1.49 -5.65 1.21
C LEU A 41 1.69 -6.75 0.17
N ARG A 42 1.41 -8.01 0.51
CA ARG A 42 1.49 -9.14 -0.43
C ARG A 42 0.44 -9.06 -1.53
N ALA A 43 -0.80 -8.71 -1.19
CA ALA A 43 -1.88 -8.57 -2.16
C ALA A 43 -1.62 -7.47 -3.18
N ILE A 44 -0.96 -6.38 -2.75
CA ILE A 44 -0.48 -5.31 -3.63
C ILE A 44 0.70 -5.81 -4.47
N PHE A 45 1.68 -6.48 -3.85
CA PHE A 45 2.86 -7.01 -4.55
C PHE A 45 2.50 -7.95 -5.71
N ASN A 46 1.49 -8.80 -5.50
CA ASN A 46 0.98 -9.72 -6.51
C ASN A 46 0.34 -9.00 -7.71
N ARG A 47 -0.09 -7.75 -7.54
CA ARG A 47 -0.60 -6.89 -8.63
C ARG A 47 0.51 -6.06 -9.26
N VAL A 48 1.34 -5.42 -8.44
CA VAL A 48 2.45 -4.57 -8.88
C VAL A 48 3.67 -4.79 -7.99
N LYS A 49 4.74 -5.30 -8.62
CA LYS A 49 6.03 -5.59 -7.96
C LYS A 49 6.86 -4.33 -7.68
N TYR A 50 6.64 -3.27 -8.47
CA TYR A 50 7.36 -2.00 -8.42
C TYR A 50 6.36 -0.83 -8.35
N PRO A 51 5.69 -0.63 -7.21
CA PRO A 51 4.76 0.50 -7.07
C PRO A 51 5.52 1.83 -7.15
N THR A 52 4.85 2.86 -7.68
CA THR A 52 5.36 4.23 -7.71
C THR A 52 5.56 4.79 -6.30
N THR A 53 6.29 5.90 -6.17
CA THR A 53 6.52 6.55 -4.88
C THR A 53 5.22 7.00 -4.23
N ASP A 54 4.27 7.50 -5.02
CA ASP A 54 2.97 7.97 -4.54
C ASP A 54 2.12 6.82 -3.98
N VAL A 55 2.03 5.70 -4.71
CA VAL A 55 1.36 4.48 -4.23
C VAL A 55 1.98 3.99 -2.92
N LYS A 56 3.31 3.99 -2.80
CA LYS A 56 3.97 3.60 -1.54
C LYS A 56 3.63 4.56 -0.39
N SER A 57 3.47 5.85 -0.69
CA SER A 57 3.03 6.85 0.28
C SER A 57 1.61 6.53 0.77
N ASP A 58 0.68 6.26 -0.14
CA ASP A 58 -0.70 5.89 0.16
C ASP A 58 -0.79 4.65 1.04
N ILE A 59 -0.03 3.60 0.68
CA ILE A 59 0.07 2.37 1.48
C ILE A 59 0.63 2.69 2.88
N GLY A 60 1.66 3.53 2.95
CA GLY A 60 2.28 3.92 4.22
C GLY A 60 1.32 4.67 5.14
N VAL A 61 0.48 5.54 4.58
CA VAL A 61 -0.57 6.24 5.33
C VAL A 61 -1.61 5.24 5.83
N LEU A 62 -2.14 4.40 4.95
CA LEU A 62 -3.21 3.46 5.29
C LEU A 62 -2.77 2.41 6.32
N LEU A 63 -1.56 1.87 6.18
CA LEU A 63 -1.03 0.84 7.08
C LEU A 63 -0.33 1.40 8.32
N ASN A 64 -0.24 2.73 8.43
CA ASN A 64 0.55 3.44 9.45
C ASN A 64 2.01 2.95 9.51
N LEU A 65 2.67 2.94 8.34
CA LEU A 65 4.07 2.55 8.15
C LEU A 65 4.86 3.71 7.53
N SER A 66 6.17 3.78 7.81
CA SER A 66 7.05 4.74 7.13
C SER A 66 7.29 4.33 5.69
N LEU A 67 7.49 5.31 4.81
CA LEU A 67 7.88 5.06 3.41
C LEU A 67 9.16 4.20 3.33
N LYS A 68 10.11 4.39 4.26
CA LYS A 68 11.31 3.55 4.39
C LYS A 68 10.96 2.09 4.68
N SER A 69 10.04 1.82 5.61
CA SER A 69 9.59 0.46 5.94
C SER A 69 8.89 -0.22 4.76
N ILE A 70 8.10 0.54 3.98
CA ILE A 70 7.48 0.06 2.74
C ILE A 70 8.56 -0.27 1.70
N ASN A 71 9.51 0.63 1.45
CA ASN A 71 10.59 0.41 0.50
C ASN A 71 11.41 -0.85 0.83
N VAL A 72 11.82 -1.00 2.09
CA VAL A 72 12.56 -2.19 2.54
C VAL A 72 11.72 -3.45 2.38
N TRP A 73 10.44 -3.41 2.71
CA TRP A 73 9.56 -4.56 2.55
C TRP A 73 9.48 -5.01 1.09
N PHE A 74 9.21 -4.09 0.16
CA PHE A 74 9.13 -4.42 -1.28
C PHE A 74 10.49 -4.86 -1.85
N GLN A 75 11.60 -4.35 -1.34
CA GLN A 75 12.94 -4.83 -1.72
C GLN A 75 13.15 -6.27 -1.27
N ASN A 76 12.85 -6.59 -0.02
CA ASN A 76 12.99 -7.93 0.54
C ASN A 76 12.09 -8.92 -0.19
N GLU A 77 10.81 -8.58 -0.41
CA GLU A 77 9.86 -9.49 -1.08
C GLU A 77 10.35 -9.85 -2.49
N ARG A 78 10.88 -8.88 -3.26
CA ARG A 78 11.45 -9.13 -4.59
C ARG A 78 12.68 -10.04 -4.56
N GLN A 79 13.52 -9.91 -3.54
CA GLN A 79 14.66 -10.80 -3.36
C GLN A 79 14.20 -12.23 -3.07
N THR A 80 13.20 -12.38 -2.19
CA THR A 80 12.62 -13.69 -1.85
C THR A 80 12.06 -14.39 -3.08
N VAL A 81 11.30 -13.69 -3.93
CA VAL A 81 10.73 -14.28 -5.15
C VAL A 81 11.66 -14.23 -6.37
N LYS A 82 12.93 -13.83 -6.19
CA LYS A 82 13.94 -13.72 -7.25
C LYS A 82 13.46 -12.95 -8.50
N CYS A 83 12.77 -11.83 -8.30
CA CYS A 83 12.29 -11.00 -9.41
C CYS A 83 13.44 -10.49 -10.28
N ASP A 84 13.28 -10.58 -11.60
CA ASP A 84 14.24 -10.04 -12.54
C ASP A 84 14.32 -8.51 -12.41
N LYS A 85 15.54 -8.00 -12.50
CA LYS A 85 15.85 -6.57 -12.52
C LYS A 85 15.26 -5.87 -13.74
N SER A 86 14.99 -6.58 -14.83
CA SER A 86 14.32 -6.06 -16.03
C SER A 86 12.89 -5.58 -15.76
N ASP A 87 12.18 -6.21 -14.82
CA ASP A 87 10.82 -5.82 -14.42
C ASP A 87 10.77 -4.44 -13.73
N ARG A 88 11.90 -3.84 -13.35
CA ARG A 88 11.95 -2.51 -12.71
C ARG A 88 11.32 -1.41 -13.56
N ASN A 89 11.43 -1.54 -14.89
CA ASN A 89 10.85 -0.56 -15.81
C ASN A 89 9.32 -0.65 -15.88
N ARG A 90 8.71 -1.70 -15.33
CA ARG A 90 7.26 -1.87 -15.20
C ARG A 90 6.73 -1.27 -13.90
N SER A 91 7.25 -0.10 -13.53
CA SER A 91 6.70 0.62 -12.39
C SER A 91 5.28 1.03 -12.75
N ALA A 92 4.30 0.52 -11.99
CA ALA A 92 2.89 0.68 -12.30
C ALA A 92 2.17 1.37 -11.15
N ASP A 93 1.14 2.12 -11.52
CA ASP A 93 0.25 2.77 -10.59
C ASP A 93 -0.86 1.80 -10.14
N ILE A 94 -1.39 2.00 -8.93
CA ILE A 94 -2.55 1.26 -8.41
C ILE A 94 -3.52 2.27 -7.84
N SER A 95 -4.79 2.19 -8.24
CA SER A 95 -5.82 3.10 -7.75
C SER A 95 -5.99 3.02 -6.24
N SER A 96 -6.22 4.18 -5.61
CA SER A 96 -6.53 4.27 -4.18
C SER A 96 -7.72 3.40 -3.78
N GLN A 97 -8.71 3.24 -4.68
CA GLN A 97 -9.83 2.32 -4.50
C GLN A 97 -9.35 0.88 -4.28
N THR A 98 -8.46 0.39 -5.14
CA THR A 98 -7.93 -0.99 -5.02
C THR A 98 -7.17 -1.17 -3.70
N ILE A 99 -6.38 -0.18 -3.30
CA ILE A 99 -5.60 -0.23 -2.05
C ILE A 99 -6.54 -0.34 -0.84
N LEU A 100 -7.60 0.47 -0.81
CA LEU A 100 -8.61 0.43 0.27
C LEU A 100 -9.41 -0.87 0.27
N GLU A 101 -9.83 -1.37 -0.89
CA GLU A 101 -10.54 -2.65 -1.00
C GLU A 101 -9.70 -3.81 -0.42
N LEU A 102 -8.40 -3.85 -0.72
CA LEU A 102 -7.49 -4.85 -0.17
C LEU A 102 -7.33 -4.72 1.34
N TYR A 103 -7.31 -3.49 1.85
CA TYR A 103 -7.24 -3.23 3.28
C TYR A 103 -8.49 -3.67 4.03
N TYR A 104 -9.68 -3.31 3.54
CA TYR A 104 -10.94 -3.73 4.15
C TYR A 104 -11.10 -5.24 4.12
N ARG A 105 -10.77 -5.88 2.99
CA ARG A 105 -10.74 -7.35 2.91
C ARG A 105 -9.78 -7.97 3.93
N ALA A 106 -8.62 -7.37 4.14
CA ALA A 106 -7.66 -7.84 5.14
C ALA A 106 -8.22 -7.72 6.56
N ILE A 107 -8.92 -6.63 6.86
CA ILE A 107 -9.61 -6.46 8.15
C ILE A 107 -10.64 -7.57 8.30
N GLU A 108 -11.55 -7.78 7.34
CA GLU A 108 -12.59 -8.80 7.41
C GLU A 108 -12.03 -10.21 7.68
N ILE A 109 -10.89 -10.56 7.07
CA ILE A 109 -10.26 -11.88 7.25
C ILE A 109 -9.64 -12.06 8.64
N TYR A 110 -9.14 -10.98 9.25
CA TYR A 110 -8.36 -11.03 10.50
C TYR A 110 -9.03 -10.30 11.67
N SER A 111 -10.31 -9.97 11.54
CA SER A 111 -11.16 -9.44 12.62
C SER A 111 -11.68 -10.55 13.52
#